data_AF-A0AAV8YIQ4-F1
#
_entry.id   AF-A0AAV8YIQ4-F1
#
_cell.length_a   1.000
_cell.length_b   1.000
_cell.length_c   1.000
_cell.angle_alpha   90.00
_cell.angle_beta   90.00
_cell.angle_gamma   90.00
#
_symmetry.space_group_name_H-M   'P 1'
#
loop_
_entity.id
_entity.type
_entity.pdbx_description
1 polymer ?
#
loop_
_entity_poly.entity_id
_entity_poly.type
_entity_poly.pdbx_seq_one_letter_code
_entity_poly.pdbx_strand_id
1 'polypeptide(L)'
;MHSSTKGTFKHRRGIGKKNSTKKGGIGDLLKSPGLRKGLTISLGLVILQQFSGINAVLAFMGPIFEATGSGISTYVSTIIIGTIQVFSTVLTSAIVEKLGRKFLLLGSTIGSCGSILLLGLYFYLKNSKIYNVDSIFWLPVVCLMVYIVSFNMGLGPLPWAIMGEIFPAHVKSVAAALTSFSCFLAGFGVTMGFPIIVESLGMAQCFWIFGSCCILSISFIYTVVPETKGKTLAEIQKILSKN
;
A
#
# COMPACT_ATOMS: atom_id res chain seq x y z
N MET A 1 -30.09 -61.60 -29.16
CA MET A 1 -29.92 -60.72 -27.97
C MET A 1 -28.43 -60.40 -27.84
N HIS A 2 -27.80 -59.65 -28.75
CA HIS A 2 -27.95 -58.20 -29.00
C HIS A 2 -27.88 -57.42 -27.69
N SER A 3 -26.68 -56.96 -27.31
CA SER A 3 -26.13 -55.64 -27.68
C SER A 3 -26.71 -54.54 -26.79
N SER A 4 -26.13 -54.31 -25.59
CA SER A 4 -26.25 -53.02 -24.90
C SER A 4 -25.33 -52.91 -23.67
N THR A 5 -24.00 -52.98 -23.81
CA THR A 5 -23.10 -52.60 -22.69
C THR A 5 -21.65 -52.28 -23.08
N LYS A 6 -21.39 -51.79 -24.30
CA LYS A 6 -20.03 -51.36 -24.70
C LYS A 6 -19.92 -49.91 -25.17
N GLY A 7 -20.99 -49.12 -25.06
CA GLY A 7 -21.08 -47.76 -25.62
C GLY A 7 -20.64 -46.61 -24.70
N THR A 8 -20.60 -46.77 -23.38
CA THR A 8 -20.52 -45.62 -22.46
C THR A 8 -19.13 -45.29 -21.91
N PHE A 9 -18.10 -46.10 -22.19
CA PHE A 9 -16.75 -45.86 -21.65
C PHE A 9 -15.76 -45.17 -22.60
N LYS A 10 -16.17 -44.85 -23.84
CA LYS A 10 -15.28 -44.28 -24.86
C LYS A 10 -15.29 -42.75 -24.94
N HIS A 11 -16.11 -42.05 -24.13
CA HIS A 11 -16.29 -40.59 -24.23
C HIS A 11 -15.58 -39.74 -23.16
N ARG A 12 -14.71 -40.32 -22.31
CA ARG A 12 -13.93 -39.57 -21.30
C ARG A 12 -12.42 -39.52 -21.57
N ARG A 13 -11.98 -39.72 -22.81
CA ARG A 13 -10.55 -39.61 -23.21
C ARG A 13 -10.22 -38.37 -24.05
N GLY A 14 -10.99 -37.29 -23.91
CA GLY A 14 -10.76 -36.02 -24.62
C GLY A 14 -10.40 -34.82 -23.72
N ILE A 15 -10.55 -34.92 -22.40
CA ILE A 15 -10.36 -33.77 -21.47
C ILE A 15 -9.10 -34.01 -20.66
N GLY A 16 -7.95 -33.93 -21.32
CA GLY A 16 -6.66 -34.26 -20.71
C GLY A 16 -5.46 -33.58 -21.32
N LYS A 17 -5.61 -32.71 -22.33
CA LYS A 17 -4.62 -31.65 -22.55
C LYS A 17 -4.78 -30.65 -21.41
N LYS A 18 -4.21 -30.99 -20.24
CA LYS A 18 -3.72 -29.97 -19.32
C LYS A 18 -2.90 -29.04 -20.19
N ASN A 19 -3.43 -27.85 -20.46
CA ASN A 19 -2.61 -26.71 -20.82
C ASN A 19 -1.45 -26.76 -19.84
N SER A 20 -0.25 -27.04 -20.36
CA SER A 20 0.96 -26.76 -19.62
C SER A 20 0.89 -25.26 -19.35
N THR A 21 0.36 -24.90 -18.19
CA THR A 21 0.53 -23.57 -17.61
C THR A 21 2.03 -23.41 -17.60
N LYS A 22 2.58 -22.70 -18.60
CA LYS A 22 4.00 -22.34 -18.65
C LYS A 22 4.28 -21.79 -17.26
N LYS A 23 5.09 -22.52 -16.48
CA LYS A 23 5.49 -22.08 -15.14
C LYS A 23 6.25 -20.78 -15.36
N GLY A 24 5.58 -19.65 -15.16
CA GLY A 24 6.16 -18.34 -15.38
C GLY A 24 7.34 -18.19 -14.44
N GLY A 25 8.54 -18.00 -15.00
CA GLY A 25 9.75 -17.76 -14.22
C GLY A 25 9.96 -16.28 -13.95
N ILE A 26 10.87 -15.95 -13.03
CA ILE A 26 11.37 -14.56 -12.84
C ILE A 26 11.90 -14.01 -14.17
N GLY A 27 12.50 -14.87 -15.01
CA GLY A 27 12.95 -14.51 -16.36
C GLY A 27 11.83 -14.10 -17.33
N ASP A 28 10.60 -14.61 -17.16
CA ASP A 28 9.48 -14.25 -18.04
C ASP A 28 8.92 -12.86 -17.69
N LEU A 29 8.99 -12.47 -16.41
CA LEU A 29 8.64 -11.13 -15.95
C LEU A 29 9.56 -10.05 -16.55
N LEU A 30 10.85 -10.36 -16.71
CA LEU A 30 11.85 -9.41 -17.21
C LEU A 30 11.90 -9.33 -18.74
N LYS A 31 11.47 -10.38 -19.45
CA LYS A 31 11.52 -10.43 -20.92
C LYS A 31 10.41 -9.63 -21.61
N SER A 32 9.22 -9.57 -21.02
CA SER A 32 8.11 -8.81 -21.61
C SER A 32 8.10 -7.36 -21.13
N PRO A 33 8.08 -6.36 -22.03
CA PRO A 33 8.08 -4.94 -21.64
C PRO A 33 6.86 -4.57 -20.79
N GLY A 34 5.69 -5.17 -21.07
CA GLY A 34 4.47 -4.95 -20.28
C GLY A 34 4.56 -5.55 -18.87
N LEU A 35 5.13 -6.75 -18.74
CA LEU A 35 5.32 -7.40 -17.43
C LEU A 35 6.38 -6.70 -16.58
N ARG A 36 7.48 -6.26 -17.22
CA ARG A 36 8.53 -5.48 -16.55
C ARG A 36 7.97 -4.18 -15.97
N LYS A 37 7.13 -3.47 -16.73
CA LYS A 37 6.45 -2.26 -16.23
C LYS A 37 5.45 -2.56 -15.13
N GLY A 38 4.67 -3.64 -15.26
CA GLY A 38 3.78 -4.09 -14.19
C GLY A 38 4.54 -4.40 -12.89
N LEU A 39 5.75 -4.95 -13.01
CA LEU A 39 6.63 -5.21 -11.88
C LEU A 39 7.18 -3.92 -11.28
N THR A 40 7.63 -2.97 -12.10
CA THR A 40 8.05 -1.65 -11.61
C THR A 40 6.93 -0.92 -10.88
N ILE A 41 5.69 -0.97 -11.40
CA ILE A 41 4.52 -0.39 -10.74
C ILE A 41 4.27 -1.07 -9.40
N SER A 42 4.22 -2.40 -9.37
CA SER A 42 3.88 -3.15 -8.15
C SER A 42 4.94 -2.98 -7.06
N LEU A 43 6.22 -3.12 -7.42
CA LEU A 43 7.34 -2.90 -6.51
C LEU A 43 7.43 -1.44 -6.05
N GLY A 44 7.34 -0.50 -6.99
CA GLY A 44 7.36 0.93 -6.68
C GLY A 44 6.27 1.30 -5.69
N LEU A 45 5.03 0.86 -5.94
CA LEU A 45 3.91 1.14 -5.05
C LEU A 45 4.09 0.58 -3.64
N VAL A 46 4.49 -0.69 -3.47
CA VAL A 46 4.67 -1.25 -2.13
C VAL A 46 5.88 -0.67 -1.41
N ILE A 47 6.96 -0.35 -2.12
CA ILE A 47 8.14 0.28 -1.53
C ILE A 47 7.78 1.69 -1.04
N LEU A 48 7.16 2.50 -1.91
CA LEU A 48 6.70 3.85 -1.59
C LEU A 48 5.64 3.86 -0.48
N GLN A 49 4.78 2.83 -0.45
CA GLN A 49 3.84 2.60 0.64
C GLN A 49 4.58 2.40 1.98
N GLN A 50 5.65 1.61 2.01
CA GLN A 50 6.43 1.40 3.24
C GLN A 50 7.19 2.65 3.67
N PHE A 51 7.81 3.36 2.72
CA PHE A 51 8.52 4.62 2.98
C PHE A 51 7.60 5.77 3.41
N SER A 52 6.28 5.65 3.24
CA SER A 52 5.32 6.58 3.85
C SER A 52 5.31 6.55 5.38
N GLY A 53 6.00 5.57 6.00
CA GLY A 53 6.19 5.49 7.43
C GLY A 53 5.13 4.68 8.18
N ILE A 54 4.16 4.07 7.50
CA ILE A 54 3.04 3.38 8.17
C ILE A 54 3.50 2.30 9.15
N ASN A 55 4.49 1.50 8.79
CA ASN A 55 5.00 0.43 9.66
C ASN A 55 5.69 1.00 10.91
N ALA A 56 6.44 2.10 10.76
CA ALA A 56 7.03 2.80 11.90
C ALA A 56 5.94 3.44 12.78
N VAL A 57 4.97 4.11 12.18
CA VAL A 57 3.84 4.73 12.89
C VAL A 57 3.06 3.70 13.71
N LEU A 58 2.77 2.53 13.12
CA LEU A 58 2.03 1.47 13.82
C LEU A 58 2.89 0.81 14.92
N ALA A 59 4.18 0.59 14.66
CA ALA A 59 5.08 -0.04 15.63
C ALA A 59 5.41 0.87 16.83
N PHE A 60 5.55 2.18 16.59
CA PHE A 60 5.95 3.17 17.59
C PHE A 60 4.81 4.12 17.99
N MET A 61 3.57 3.73 17.75
CA MET A 61 2.39 4.54 18.06
C MET A 61 2.35 5.00 19.52
N GLY A 62 2.71 4.11 20.44
CA GLY A 62 2.74 4.42 21.86
C GLY A 62 3.75 5.52 22.22
N PRO A 63 5.04 5.33 21.93
CA PRO A 63 6.05 6.38 22.11
C PRO A 63 5.71 7.71 21.42
N ILE A 64 5.12 7.66 20.21
CA ILE A 64 4.68 8.87 19.51
C ILE A 64 3.62 9.62 20.32
N PHE A 65 2.65 8.92 20.92
CA PHE A 65 1.61 9.53 21.75
C PHE A 65 2.11 10.02 23.11
N GLU A 66 3.02 9.29 23.74
CA GLU A 66 3.64 9.75 24.99
C GLU A 66 4.43 11.03 24.75
N ALA A 67 5.14 11.12 23.63
CA ALA A 67 5.88 12.30 23.27
C ALA A 67 5.01 13.53 22.94
N THR A 68 3.72 13.36 22.63
CA THR A 68 2.81 14.50 22.45
C THR A 68 2.37 15.09 23.78
N GLY A 69 2.39 14.32 24.87
CA GLY A 69 1.97 14.76 26.20
C GLY A 69 0.45 14.85 26.35
N SER A 70 -0.31 14.13 25.52
CA SER A 70 -1.77 14.31 25.38
C SER A 70 -2.63 14.02 26.60
N GLY A 71 -2.06 13.53 27.72
CA GLY A 71 -2.80 13.16 28.92
C GLY A 71 -3.78 11.98 28.74
N ILE A 72 -4.02 11.57 27.49
CA ILE A 72 -4.80 10.40 27.11
C ILE A 72 -3.88 9.18 27.21
N SER A 73 -4.34 8.15 27.90
CA SER A 73 -3.62 6.88 27.99
C SER A 73 -3.34 6.32 26.60
N THR A 74 -2.08 5.95 26.36
CA THR A 74 -1.61 5.30 25.13
C THR A 74 -2.51 4.15 24.67
N TYR A 75 -3.04 3.37 25.62
CA TYR A 75 -3.95 2.26 25.35
C TYR A 75 -5.27 2.72 24.73
N VAL A 76 -5.86 3.78 25.25
CA VAL A 76 -7.14 4.32 24.76
C VAL A 76 -6.98 4.86 23.34
N SER A 77 -5.92 5.62 23.08
CA SER A 77 -5.64 6.15 21.73
C SER A 77 -5.42 5.04 20.70
N THR A 78 -4.73 3.96 21.09
CA THR A 78 -4.50 2.80 20.21
C THR A 78 -5.80 2.07 19.89
N ILE A 79 -6.69 1.88 20.87
CA ILE A 79 -8.01 1.26 20.67
C ILE A 79 -8.89 2.11 19.75
N ILE A 80 -8.89 3.44 19.95
CA ILE A 80 -9.63 4.38 19.09
C ILE A 80 -9.13 4.27 17.64
N ILE A 81 -7.81 4.30 17.44
CA ILE A 81 -7.24 4.15 16.10
C ILE A 81 -7.62 2.83 15.46
N GLY A 82 -7.49 1.71 16.19
CA GLY A 82 -7.85 0.40 15.66
C GLY A 82 -9.32 0.34 15.25
N THR A 83 -10.21 0.92 16.05
CA THR A 83 -11.65 0.99 15.77
C THR A 83 -11.91 1.80 14.50
N ILE A 84 -11.37 3.02 14.42
CA ILE A 84 -11.49 3.90 13.25
C ILE A 84 -10.93 3.23 12.00
N GLN A 85 -9.82 2.50 12.11
CA GLN A 85 -9.20 1.79 11.01
C GLN A 85 -10.11 0.69 10.45
N VAL A 86 -10.80 -0.08 11.31
CA VAL A 86 -11.76 -1.10 10.88
C VAL A 86 -12.91 -0.45 10.11
N PHE A 87 -13.53 0.60 10.65
CA PHE A 87 -14.63 1.31 9.98
C PHE A 87 -14.19 1.95 8.67
N SER A 88 -13.03 2.60 8.64
CA SER A 88 -12.46 3.20 7.44
C SER A 88 -12.24 2.16 6.33
N THR A 89 -11.73 0.98 6.69
CA THR A 89 -11.49 -0.11 5.73
C THR A 89 -12.78 -0.61 5.10
N VAL A 90 -13.85 -0.77 5.90
CA VAL A 90 -15.18 -1.17 5.40
C VAL A 90 -15.76 -0.10 4.48
N LEU A 91 -15.64 1.18 4.84
CA LEU A 91 -16.11 2.27 3.98
C LEU A 91 -15.32 2.32 2.67
N THR A 92 -14.01 2.08 2.74
CA THR A 92 -13.11 2.10 1.59
C THR A 92 -13.49 1.04 0.57
N SER A 93 -13.79 -0.19 1.01
CA SER A 93 -14.17 -1.26 0.09
C SER A 93 -15.44 -0.90 -0.71
N ALA A 94 -16.40 -0.20 -0.09
CA ALA A 94 -17.59 0.28 -0.79
C ALA A 94 -17.31 1.42 -1.79
N ILE A 95 -16.32 2.27 -1.50
CA ILE A 95 -15.96 3.43 -2.34
C ILE A 95 -15.06 3.02 -3.51
N VAL A 96 -14.22 1.99 -3.32
CA VAL A 96 -13.18 1.59 -4.28
C VAL A 96 -13.73 1.19 -5.65
N GLU A 97 -14.92 0.61 -5.66
CA GLU A 97 -15.61 0.20 -6.88
C GLU A 97 -16.13 1.41 -7.68
N LYS A 98 -16.43 2.53 -7.00
CA LYS A 98 -17.09 3.71 -7.58
C LYS A 98 -16.13 4.75 -8.13
N LEU A 99 -15.02 5.06 -7.44
CA LEU A 99 -14.20 6.25 -7.78
C LEU A 99 -12.98 6.00 -8.68
N GLY A 100 -12.62 4.75 -8.97
CA GLY A 100 -11.41 4.46 -9.76
C GLY A 100 -10.16 4.35 -8.90
N ARG A 101 -9.21 3.53 -9.34
CA ARG A 101 -8.14 3.04 -8.47
C ARG A 101 -7.03 4.09 -8.41
N LYS A 102 -6.70 4.73 -9.54
CA LYS A 102 -5.69 5.79 -9.58
C LYS A 102 -6.15 7.02 -8.80
N PHE A 103 -7.40 7.43 -8.95
CA PHE A 103 -7.94 8.59 -8.25
C PHE A 103 -7.95 8.41 -6.74
N LEU A 104 -8.41 7.25 -6.25
CA LEU A 104 -8.38 6.93 -4.81
C LEU A 104 -6.97 6.81 -4.25
N LEU A 105 -6.06 6.21 -5.02
CA LEU A 105 -4.67 6.10 -4.62
C LEU A 105 -4.01 7.48 -4.50
N LEU A 106 -4.26 8.39 -5.44
CA LEU A 106 -3.78 9.78 -5.34
C LEU A 106 -4.41 10.53 -4.17
N GLY A 107 -5.74 10.50 -4.04
CA GLY A 107 -6.45 11.22 -2.98
C GLY A 107 -6.02 10.77 -1.58
N SER A 108 -5.90 9.46 -1.36
CA SER A 108 -5.39 8.90 -0.11
C SER A 108 -3.96 9.34 0.18
N THR A 109 -3.06 9.26 -0.81
CA THR A 109 -1.66 9.66 -0.63
C THR A 109 -1.54 11.14 -0.30
N ILE A 110 -2.33 12.01 -0.94
CA ILE A 110 -2.36 13.44 -0.65
C ILE A 110 -2.85 13.70 0.78
N GLY A 111 -3.93 13.04 1.21
CA GLY A 111 -4.45 13.15 2.58
C GLY A 111 -3.44 12.69 3.63
N SER A 112 -2.79 11.54 3.40
CA SER A 112 -1.71 11.05 4.25
C SER A 112 -0.50 12.00 4.28
N CYS A 113 -0.10 12.53 3.12
CA CYS A 113 1.01 13.46 3.00
C CYS A 113 0.77 14.75 3.81
N GLY A 114 -0.39 15.39 3.62
CA GLY A 114 -0.74 16.60 4.35
C GLY A 114 -0.76 16.37 5.87
N SER A 115 -1.34 15.24 6.30
CA SER A 115 -1.44 14.90 7.72
C SER A 115 -0.08 14.67 8.38
N ILE A 116 0.83 13.96 7.71
CA ILE A 116 2.14 13.64 8.28
C ILE A 116 3.09 14.84 8.25
N LEU A 117 2.98 15.71 7.23
CA LEU A 117 3.72 16.98 7.19
C LEU A 117 3.26 17.93 8.31
N LEU A 118 1.95 18.02 8.55
CA LEU A 118 1.38 18.79 9.64
C LEU A 118 1.83 18.25 11.01
N LEU A 119 1.88 16.92 11.16
CA LEU A 119 2.41 16.28 12.36
C LEU A 119 3.90 16.61 12.58
N GLY A 120 4.72 16.57 11.53
CA GLY A 120 6.12 16.98 11.59
C GLY A 120 6.28 18.45 11.98
N LEU A 121 5.44 19.34 11.44
CA LEU A 121 5.43 20.76 11.80
C LEU A 121 5.08 20.96 13.29
N TYR A 122 4.11 20.21 13.83
CA TYR A 122 3.79 20.26 15.26
C TYR A 122 5.00 19.90 16.13
N PHE A 123 5.67 18.77 15.83
CA PHE A 123 6.84 18.35 16.60
C PHE A 123 8.01 19.33 16.46
N TYR A 124 8.17 19.97 15.30
CA TYR A 124 9.17 21.01 15.09
C TYR A 124 8.91 22.21 16.00
N LEU A 125 7.68 22.74 16.00
CA LEU A 125 7.28 23.86 16.85
C LEU A 125 7.40 23.54 18.34
N LYS A 126 7.08 22.30 18.75
CA LYS A 126 7.25 21.83 20.13
C LYS A 126 8.72 21.81 20.54
N ASN A 127 9.61 21.32 19.68
CA ASN A 127 11.04 21.22 19.98
C ASN A 127 11.73 22.60 20.02
N SER A 128 11.30 23.55 19.20
CA SER A 128 11.87 24.90 19.19
C SER A 128 11.60 25.71 20.47
N LYS A 129 10.69 25.28 21.37
CA LYS A 129 10.29 25.99 22.61
C LYS A 129 9.81 27.45 22.43
N ILE A 130 9.59 27.91 21.18
CA ILE A 130 9.16 29.29 20.87
C ILE A 130 7.67 29.49 21.19
N TYR A 131 6.86 28.43 21.12
CA TYR A 131 5.43 28.46 21.39
C TYR A 131 5.04 27.39 22.41
N ASN A 132 4.16 27.74 23.34
CA ASN A 132 3.63 26.80 24.34
C ASN A 132 2.55 25.93 23.69
N VAL A 133 2.96 24.86 23.01
CA VAL A 133 2.08 23.97 22.23
C VAL A 133 1.25 23.02 23.11
N ASP A 134 1.43 23.09 24.43
CA ASP A 134 0.71 22.28 25.42
C ASP A 134 -0.82 22.44 25.32
N SER A 135 -1.31 23.56 24.80
CA SER A 135 -2.75 23.78 24.54
C SER A 135 -3.29 23.00 23.33
N ILE A 136 -2.44 22.45 22.46
CA ILE A 136 -2.82 21.79 21.21
C ILE A 136 -2.41 20.30 21.19
N PHE A 137 -2.43 19.67 22.35
CA PHE A 137 -2.05 18.26 22.53
C PHE A 137 -2.91 17.26 21.74
N TRP A 138 -4.12 17.66 21.35
CA TRP A 138 -5.07 16.85 20.57
C TRP A 138 -4.74 16.81 19.07
N LEU A 139 -4.05 17.82 18.54
CA LEU A 139 -3.77 17.95 17.12
C LEU A 139 -2.91 16.81 16.57
N PRO A 140 -1.81 16.38 17.24
CA PRO A 140 -1.04 15.22 16.79
C PRO A 140 -1.86 13.94 16.68
N VAL A 141 -2.78 13.74 17.62
CA VAL A 141 -3.66 12.57 17.64
C VAL A 141 -4.59 12.61 16.44
N VAL A 142 -5.21 13.76 16.17
CA VAL A 142 -6.07 13.95 14.99
C VAL A 142 -5.28 13.78 13.69
N CYS A 143 -4.08 14.37 13.58
CA CYS A 143 -3.21 14.19 12.41
C CYS A 143 -2.88 12.72 12.17
N LEU A 144 -2.54 11.96 13.23
CA LEU A 144 -2.23 10.54 13.10
C LEU A 144 -3.48 9.73 12.69
N MET A 145 -4.64 10.06 13.26
CA MET A 145 -5.91 9.44 12.88
C MET A 145 -6.25 9.70 11.40
N VAL A 146 -6.16 10.95 10.94
CA VAL A 146 -6.42 11.30 9.54
C VAL A 146 -5.40 10.64 8.62
N TYR A 147 -4.12 10.55 9.03
CA TYR A 147 -3.09 9.82 8.28
C TYR A 147 -3.46 8.35 8.10
N ILE A 148 -3.85 7.65 9.17
CA ILE A 148 -4.21 6.23 9.13
C ILE A 148 -5.49 6.01 8.32
N VAL A 149 -6.52 6.84 8.51
CA VAL A 149 -7.77 6.75 7.74
C VAL A 149 -7.49 6.96 6.26
N SER A 150 -6.79 8.03 5.90
CA SER A 150 -6.43 8.35 4.52
C SER A 150 -5.61 7.22 3.90
N PHE A 151 -4.64 6.67 4.63
CA PHE A 151 -3.82 5.56 4.17
C PHE A 151 -4.67 4.32 3.86
N ASN A 152 -5.57 3.93 4.77
CA ASN A 152 -6.44 2.77 4.58
C ASN A 152 -7.43 2.96 3.42
N MET A 153 -7.78 4.21 3.09
CA MET A 153 -8.66 4.53 1.96
C MET A 153 -8.07 4.25 0.57
N GLY A 154 -6.75 4.09 0.45
CA GLY A 154 -6.19 3.77 -0.85
C GLY A 154 -4.79 3.18 -0.79
N LEU A 155 -3.82 3.91 -0.23
CA LEU A 155 -2.42 3.46 -0.19
C LEU A 155 -2.25 2.08 0.46
N GLY A 156 -3.12 1.71 1.40
CA GLY A 156 -3.19 0.38 2.02
C GLY A 156 -3.57 -0.73 1.03
N PRO A 157 -4.84 -0.80 0.58
CA PRO A 157 -5.35 -1.93 -0.20
C PRO A 157 -5.05 -1.87 -1.70
N LEU A 158 -4.93 -0.67 -2.29
CA LEU A 158 -4.86 -0.51 -3.75
C LEU A 158 -3.58 -1.04 -4.39
N PRO A 159 -2.37 -0.91 -3.80
CA PRO A 159 -1.16 -1.52 -4.37
C PRO A 159 -1.32 -3.03 -4.60
N TRP A 160 -1.94 -3.73 -3.65
CA TRP A 160 -2.19 -5.17 -3.73
C TRP A 160 -3.27 -5.51 -4.76
N ALA A 161 -4.33 -4.71 -4.84
CA ALA A 161 -5.37 -4.85 -5.87
C ALA A 161 -4.79 -4.65 -7.28
N ILE A 162 -4.01 -3.60 -7.49
CA ILE A 162 -3.35 -3.27 -8.76
C ILE A 162 -2.37 -4.37 -9.17
N MET A 163 -1.55 -4.88 -8.26
CA MET A 163 -0.70 -6.05 -8.51
C MET A 163 -1.54 -7.25 -8.96
N GLY A 164 -2.70 -7.46 -8.33
CA GLY A 164 -3.66 -8.50 -8.71
C GLY A 164 -4.28 -8.34 -10.09
N GLU A 165 -4.47 -7.11 -10.56
CA GLU A 165 -5.11 -6.77 -11.84
C GLU A 165 -4.12 -6.69 -13.02
N ILE A 166 -2.87 -6.34 -12.76
CA ILE A 166 -1.86 -6.15 -13.82
C ILE A 166 -1.26 -7.48 -14.30
N PHE A 167 -1.07 -8.47 -13.43
CA PHE A 167 -0.35 -9.69 -13.78
C PHE A 167 -1.24 -10.82 -14.30
N PRO A 168 -0.85 -11.50 -15.40
CA PRO A 168 -1.51 -12.72 -15.84
C PRO A 168 -1.26 -13.87 -14.86
N ALA A 169 -2.24 -14.78 -14.76
CA ALA A 169 -2.26 -15.85 -13.77
C ALA A 169 -1.00 -16.73 -13.72
N HIS A 170 -0.28 -16.88 -14.84
CA HIS A 170 0.91 -17.74 -14.94
C HIS A 170 2.18 -17.15 -14.29
N VAL A 171 2.28 -15.82 -14.13
CA VAL A 171 3.41 -15.14 -13.44
C VAL A 171 2.98 -14.43 -12.14
N LYS A 172 1.67 -14.32 -11.90
CA LYS A 172 1.10 -13.59 -10.77
C LYS A 172 1.65 -14.04 -9.42
N SER A 173 1.84 -15.35 -9.21
CA SER A 173 2.40 -15.89 -7.97
C SER A 173 3.85 -15.44 -7.73
N VAL A 174 4.68 -15.44 -8.78
CA VAL A 174 6.08 -15.00 -8.70
C VAL A 174 6.15 -13.49 -8.47
N ALA A 175 5.33 -12.71 -9.18
CA ALA A 175 5.25 -11.27 -8.99
C ALA A 175 4.76 -10.91 -7.58
N ALA A 176 3.76 -11.61 -7.06
CA ALA A 176 3.27 -11.44 -5.70
C ALA A 176 4.36 -11.75 -4.66
N ALA A 177 5.09 -12.86 -4.83
CA ALA A 177 6.18 -13.22 -3.92
C ALA A 177 7.29 -12.16 -3.89
N LEU A 178 7.72 -11.67 -5.06
CA LEU A 178 8.74 -10.64 -5.15
C LEU A 178 8.26 -9.30 -4.55
N THR A 179 7.01 -8.93 -4.84
CA THR A 179 6.38 -7.73 -4.29
C THR A 179 6.27 -7.79 -2.77
N SER A 180 5.81 -8.92 -2.22
CA SER A 180 5.73 -9.13 -0.77
C SER A 180 7.11 -9.12 -0.11
N PHE A 181 8.09 -9.79 -0.70
CA PHE A 181 9.46 -9.78 -0.18
C PHE A 181 10.01 -8.36 -0.11
N SER A 182 9.90 -7.58 -1.19
CA SER A 182 10.32 -6.17 -1.21
C SER A 182 9.54 -5.31 -0.22
N CYS A 183 8.23 -5.55 -0.06
CA CYS A 183 7.39 -4.86 0.92
C CYS A 183 7.88 -5.11 2.35
N PHE A 184 8.11 -6.36 2.74
CA PHE A 184 8.59 -6.67 4.10
C PHE A 184 10.02 -6.18 4.33
N LEU A 185 10.88 -6.26 3.31
CA LEU A 185 12.25 -5.74 3.40
C LEU A 185 12.28 -4.22 3.59
N ALA A 186 11.50 -3.47 2.80
CA ALA A 186 11.36 -2.02 2.95
C ALA A 186 10.73 -1.66 4.31
N GLY A 187 9.68 -2.39 4.71
CA GLY A 187 9.04 -2.22 6.01
C GLY A 187 10.00 -2.44 7.18
N PHE A 188 10.82 -3.49 7.13
CA PHE A 188 11.87 -3.75 8.11
C PHE A 188 12.87 -2.59 8.18
N GLY A 189 13.34 -2.11 7.02
CA GLY A 189 14.27 -0.98 6.95
C GLY A 189 13.69 0.30 7.57
N VAL A 190 12.42 0.61 7.28
CA VAL A 190 11.73 1.78 7.85
C VAL A 190 11.53 1.65 9.36
N THR A 191 11.09 0.49 9.85
CA THR A 191 10.88 0.25 11.29
C THR A 191 12.18 0.29 12.08
N MET A 192 13.28 -0.27 11.56
CA MET A 192 14.59 -0.22 12.22
C MET A 192 15.24 1.17 12.12
N GLY A 193 15.05 1.87 11.00
CA GLY A 193 15.59 3.22 10.81
C GLY A 193 14.89 4.27 11.67
N PHE A 194 13.60 4.11 11.97
CA PHE A 194 12.82 5.09 12.72
C PHE A 194 13.46 5.50 14.07
N PRO A 195 13.76 4.58 15.02
CA PRO A 195 14.35 4.97 16.30
C PRO A 195 15.71 5.67 16.14
N ILE A 196 16.53 5.23 15.18
CA ILE A 196 17.86 5.82 14.89
C ILE A 196 17.73 7.29 14.45
N ILE A 197 16.77 7.58 13.56
CA ILE A 197 16.53 8.95 13.09
C ILE A 197 15.91 9.80 14.21
N VAL A 198 14.99 9.23 15.00
CA VAL A 198 14.39 9.94 16.14
C VAL A 198 15.44 10.33 17.17
N GLU A 199 16.38 9.45 17.50
CA GLU A 199 17.44 9.72 18.48
C GLU A 199 18.45 10.77 17.98
N SER A 200 18.82 10.70 16.69
CA SER A 200 19.84 11.58 16.10
C SER A 200 19.33 12.94 15.66
N LEU A 201 18.14 13.00 15.04
CA LEU A 201 17.60 14.20 14.41
C LEU A 201 16.32 14.70 15.10
N GLY A 202 15.55 13.80 15.71
CA GLY A 202 14.26 14.11 16.33
C GLY A 202 13.05 13.65 15.51
N MET A 203 11.88 13.58 16.17
CA MET A 203 10.64 13.09 15.56
C MET A 203 10.13 13.95 14.40
N ALA A 204 10.31 15.27 14.45
CA ALA A 204 9.82 16.17 13.41
C ALA A 204 10.43 15.83 12.03
N GLN A 205 11.74 15.57 12.03
CA GLN A 205 12.52 15.24 10.85
C GLN A 205 12.10 13.89 10.28
N CYS A 206 11.82 12.89 11.12
CA CYS A 206 11.25 11.61 10.67
C CYS A 206 9.96 11.80 9.87
N PHE A 207 9.02 12.59 10.42
CA PHE A 207 7.73 12.82 9.77
C PHE A 207 7.86 13.64 8.48
N TRP A 208 8.81 14.59 8.41
CA TRP A 208 9.10 15.29 7.16
C TRP A 208 9.75 14.39 6.11
N ILE A 209 10.64 13.47 6.50
CA ILE A 209 11.18 12.45 5.60
C ILE A 209 10.03 11.60 5.04
N PHE A 210 9.15 11.08 5.89
CA PHE A 210 7.96 10.34 5.43
C PHE A 210 7.04 11.18 4.54
N GLY A 211 6.83 12.44 4.88
CA GLY A 211 6.06 13.39 4.06
C GLY A 211 6.67 13.60 2.68
N SER A 212 8.00 13.78 2.61
CA SER A 212 8.72 13.89 1.34
C SER A 212 8.62 12.62 0.49
N CYS A 213 8.72 11.44 1.12
CA CYS A 213 8.49 10.17 0.45
C CYS A 213 7.06 10.08 -0.09
N CYS A 214 6.05 10.56 0.67
CA CYS A 214 4.67 10.64 0.18
C CYS A 214 4.53 11.57 -1.04
N ILE A 215 5.26 12.70 -1.10
CA ILE A 215 5.27 13.57 -2.30
C ILE A 215 5.84 12.82 -3.51
N LEU A 216 6.95 12.09 -3.32
CA LEU A 216 7.50 11.23 -4.36
C LEU A 216 6.50 10.14 -4.78
N SER A 217 5.76 9.57 -3.82
CA SER A 217 4.68 8.62 -4.10
C SER A 217 3.60 9.23 -4.97
N ILE A 218 3.15 10.45 -4.68
CA ILE A 218 2.14 11.16 -5.48
C ILE A 218 2.63 11.34 -6.92
N SER A 219 3.87 11.78 -7.10
CA SER A 219 4.49 11.95 -8.42
C SER A 219 4.57 10.62 -9.19
N PHE A 220 5.00 9.55 -8.51
CA PHE A 220 5.09 8.21 -9.08
C PHE A 220 3.70 7.67 -9.49
N ILE A 221 2.70 7.81 -8.62
CA ILE A 221 1.33 7.37 -8.89
C ILE A 221 0.75 8.16 -10.07
N TYR A 222 0.97 9.47 -10.13
CA TYR A 222 0.45 10.31 -11.20
C TYR A 222 1.05 9.94 -12.56
N THR A 223 2.36 9.70 -12.63
CA THR A 223 3.09 9.49 -13.87
C THR A 223 3.13 8.03 -14.35
N VAL A 224 3.31 7.07 -13.44
CA VAL A 224 3.62 5.67 -13.79
C VAL A 224 2.39 4.77 -13.69
N VAL A 225 1.46 5.02 -12.78
CA VAL A 225 0.31 4.14 -12.55
C VAL A 225 -0.81 4.41 -13.56
N PRO A 226 -1.21 3.42 -14.38
CA PRO A 226 -2.36 3.54 -15.26
C PRO A 226 -3.67 3.38 -14.48
N GLU A 227 -4.77 3.91 -15.01
CA GLU A 227 -6.10 3.60 -14.48
C GLU A 227 -6.49 2.18 -14.90
N THR A 228 -6.77 1.32 -13.91
CA THR A 228 -7.14 -0.09 -14.12
C THR A 228 -8.65 -0.32 -14.07
N LYS A 229 -9.44 0.66 -13.60
CA LYS A 229 -10.90 0.51 -13.47
C LYS A 229 -11.58 0.15 -14.79
N GLY A 230 -12.32 -0.96 -14.77
CA GLY A 230 -13.16 -1.40 -15.87
C GLY A 230 -12.40 -1.92 -17.10
N LYS A 231 -11.09 -2.18 -16.97
CA LYS A 231 -10.25 -2.69 -18.07
C LYS A 231 -9.98 -4.17 -17.91
N THR A 232 -9.93 -4.86 -19.04
CA THR A 232 -9.49 -6.25 -19.10
C THR A 232 -7.96 -6.34 -18.97
N LEU A 233 -7.46 -7.49 -18.52
CA LEU A 233 -6.03 -7.75 -18.43
C LEU A 233 -5.30 -7.52 -19.76
N ALA A 234 -5.92 -7.88 -20.89
CA ALA A 234 -5.34 -7.68 -22.22
C ALA A 234 -5.18 -6.18 -22.56
N GLU A 235 -6.16 -5.35 -22.21
CA GLU A 235 -6.09 -3.90 -22.38
C GLU A 235 -5.03 -3.27 -21.49
N ILE A 236 -4.94 -3.71 -20.23
CA ILE A 236 -3.90 -3.25 -19.30
C ILE A 236 -2.52 -3.59 -19.85
N GLN A 237 -2.30 -4.83 -20.32
CA GLN A 237 -1.02 -5.23 -20.92
C GLN A 237 -0.69 -4.41 -22.17
N LYS A 238 -1.68 -4.07 -23.00
CA LYS A 238 -1.50 -3.20 -24.16
C LYS A 238 -1.12 -1.76 -23.78
N ILE A 239 -1.72 -1.22 -22.71
CA ILE A 239 -1.36 0.10 -22.17
C ILE A 239 0.08 0.08 -21.65
N LEU A 240 0.45 -0.95 -20.90
CA LEU A 240 1.79 -1.10 -20.34
C LEU A 240 2.85 -1.31 -21.43
N SER A 241 2.54 -2.02 -22.51
CA SER A 241 3.49 -2.29 -23.60
C SER A 241 3.66 -1.14 -24.59
N LYS A 242 2.75 -0.14 -24.61
CA LYS A 242 2.72 0.91 -25.63
C LYS A 242 3.39 2.22 -25.20
N ASN A 243 3.49 2.48 -23.90
CA ASN A 243 4.36 3.53 -23.34
C ASN A 243 5.79 3.02 -23.22
#